data_AF-A0A945UR70-F1
#
_entry.id   AF-A0A945UR70-F1
#
_cell.length_a   1.000
_cell.length_b   1.000
_cell.length_c   1.000
_cell.angle_alpha   90.00
_cell.angle_beta   90.00
_cell.angle_gamma   90.00
#
_symmetry.space_group_name_H-M   'P 1'
#
loop_
_entity.id
_entity.type
_entity.pdbx_description
1 polymer ?
#
loop_
_entity_poly.entity_id
_entity_poly.type
_entity_poly.pdbx_seq_one_letter_code
_entity_poly.pdbx_strand_id
1 'polypeptide(L)'
;YRKDDGGPLTYTKALVPDDFELRFEWKVSKGCNSGVYYRPAQYEYQILDNVHSPYGANARQAAGSLFFCMAPSKDATKPFGQWNTGRVKCKGTVIEHWVNGERVLSFDYTNPKWSQQVALLELRGADLDARGGKLWLQDHGQPVWFRGLKWREIPENEALVADPAFTPLPVTGEALQQENDRVKRMREAQTANP
;
A
#
# COMPACT_ATOMS: atom_id res chain seq x y z
N TYR A 1 20.91 -11.21 12.04
CA TYR A 1 20.88 -10.75 10.63
C TYR A 1 20.69 -11.98 9.75
N ARG A 2 20.03 -11.87 8.58
CA ARG A 2 19.83 -13.00 7.67
C ARG A 2 21.17 -13.57 7.19
N LYS A 3 21.22 -14.88 6.96
CA LYS A 3 22.41 -15.59 6.44
C LYS A 3 22.25 -16.07 5.00
N ASP A 4 21.02 -16.29 4.52
CA ASP A 4 20.68 -16.79 3.17
C ASP A 4 19.46 -16.06 2.58
N ASP A 5 19.12 -16.37 1.31
CA ASP A 5 17.89 -15.93 0.65
C ASP A 5 16.68 -16.28 1.50
N GLY A 6 15.86 -15.26 1.79
CA GLY A 6 14.69 -15.45 2.61
C GLY A 6 13.40 -15.34 1.82
N GLY A 7 12.31 -15.55 2.55
CA GLY A 7 10.96 -15.29 2.06
C GLY A 7 10.29 -14.20 2.87
N PRO A 8 9.10 -13.80 2.46
CA PRO A 8 8.33 -12.82 3.22
C PRO A 8 8.03 -13.29 4.64
N LEU A 9 7.66 -12.34 5.50
CA LEU A 9 7.22 -12.62 6.87
C LEU A 9 5.71 -12.47 6.98
N THR A 10 5.03 -13.53 7.42
CA THR A 10 3.58 -13.52 7.66
C THR A 10 3.32 -13.70 9.14
N TYR A 11 2.51 -12.82 9.74
CA TYR A 11 2.03 -13.02 11.10
C TYR A 11 0.92 -14.07 11.10
N THR A 12 1.15 -15.19 11.80
CA THR A 12 0.27 -16.37 11.76
C THR A 12 -0.58 -16.57 13.02
N LYS A 13 -0.31 -15.80 14.09
CA LYS A 13 -0.99 -15.99 15.38
C LYS A 13 -2.43 -15.47 15.38
N ALA A 14 -2.76 -14.48 14.57
CA ALA A 14 -4.12 -13.98 14.37
C ALA A 14 -4.24 -13.23 13.03
N LEU A 15 -5.48 -12.98 12.60
CA LEU A 15 -5.77 -12.07 11.50
C LEU A 15 -5.70 -10.61 11.97
N VAL A 16 -5.49 -9.70 11.02
CA VAL A 16 -5.69 -8.25 11.22
C VAL A 16 -7.19 -8.01 11.39
N PRO A 17 -7.65 -7.23 12.39
CA PRO A 17 -9.05 -6.84 12.49
C PRO A 17 -9.50 -6.11 11.21
N ASP A 18 -10.77 -6.18 10.85
CA ASP A 18 -11.26 -5.59 9.60
C ASP A 18 -11.28 -4.06 9.60
N ASP A 19 -11.65 -3.53 10.78
CA ASP A 19 -11.64 -2.12 11.13
C ASP A 19 -10.51 -1.89 12.14
N PHE A 20 -9.42 -1.28 11.69
CA PHE A 20 -8.18 -1.25 12.47
C PHE A 20 -7.35 -0.01 12.21
N GLU A 21 -6.49 0.28 13.17
CA GLU A 21 -5.36 1.17 13.02
C GLU A 21 -4.07 0.38 13.24
N LEU A 22 -3.27 0.22 12.19
CA LEU A 22 -1.94 -0.38 12.24
C LEU A 22 -0.90 0.74 12.27
N ARG A 23 0.09 0.62 13.15
CA ARG A 23 1.30 1.46 13.18
C ARG A 23 2.53 0.59 13.12
N PHE A 24 3.54 1.06 12.43
CA PHE A 24 4.81 0.39 12.27
C PHE A 24 5.90 1.40 11.95
N GLU A 25 7.15 0.98 12.08
CA GLU A 25 8.30 1.70 11.58
C GLU A 25 9.02 0.84 10.57
N TRP A 26 9.53 1.49 9.52
CA TRP A 26 10.25 0.84 8.44
C TRP A 26 11.50 1.62 8.07
N LYS A 27 12.53 0.89 7.64
CA LYS A 27 13.76 1.41 7.08
C LYS A 27 14.14 0.53 5.89
N VAL A 28 14.68 1.15 4.85
CA VAL A 28 15.05 0.47 3.60
C VAL A 28 16.52 0.69 3.27
N SER A 29 17.13 -0.26 2.56
CA SER A 29 18.38 -0.02 1.83
C SER A 29 18.14 0.84 0.59
N LYS A 30 19.23 1.32 -0.03
CA LYS A 30 19.16 2.03 -1.30
C LYS A 30 18.46 1.17 -2.37
N GLY A 31 17.48 1.74 -3.07
CA GLY A 31 16.70 1.10 -4.13
C GLY A 31 15.77 -0.03 -3.67
N CYS A 32 15.57 -0.24 -2.37
CA CYS A 32 14.73 -1.33 -1.86
C CYS A 32 13.27 -1.19 -2.30
N ASN A 33 12.65 -2.33 -2.61
CA ASN A 33 11.20 -2.48 -2.76
C ASN A 33 10.69 -3.46 -1.69
N SER A 34 9.56 -3.15 -1.06
CA SER A 34 8.89 -3.99 -0.06
C SER A 34 7.45 -3.49 0.10
N GLY A 35 6.69 -4.09 1.01
CA GLY A 35 5.30 -3.72 1.24
C GLY A 35 4.74 -4.33 2.51
N VAL A 36 3.68 -3.71 3.02
CA VAL A 36 2.89 -4.21 4.15
C VAL A 36 1.48 -4.49 3.67
N TYR A 37 1.10 -5.75 3.69
CA TYR A 37 -0.24 -6.21 3.33
C TYR A 37 -1.07 -6.41 4.59
N TYR A 38 -2.31 -5.90 4.56
CA TYR A 38 -3.12 -5.75 5.79
C TYR A 38 -4.59 -6.17 5.64
N ARG A 39 -5.09 -6.31 4.42
CA ARG A 39 -6.42 -6.88 4.11
C ARG A 39 -6.24 -8.08 3.17
N PRO A 40 -7.26 -8.94 2.99
CA PRO A 40 -7.17 -10.05 2.05
C PRO A 40 -6.73 -9.59 0.66
N ALA A 41 -6.00 -10.44 -0.05
CA ALA A 41 -5.47 -10.14 -1.38
C ALA A 41 -4.48 -8.96 -1.41
N GLN A 42 -4.66 -8.02 -2.35
CA GLN A 42 -3.60 -7.12 -2.83
C GLN A 42 -3.65 -5.71 -2.23
N TYR A 43 -4.17 -5.57 -1.00
CA TYR A 43 -4.10 -4.31 -0.26
C TYR A 43 -2.70 -4.13 0.34
N GLU A 44 -1.84 -3.45 -0.40
CA GLU A 44 -0.45 -3.23 -0.07
C GLU A 44 -0.17 -1.75 0.22
N TYR A 45 0.27 -1.46 1.44
CA TYR A 45 0.97 -0.22 1.74
C TYR A 45 2.39 -0.35 1.17
N GLN A 46 2.71 0.50 0.19
CA GLN A 46 3.98 0.42 -0.50
C GLN A 46 5.15 0.92 0.36
N ILE A 47 6.24 0.16 0.39
CA ILE A 47 7.52 0.56 1.01
C ILE A 47 8.58 0.61 -0.08
N LEU A 48 9.17 1.78 -0.29
CA LEU A 48 10.10 1.99 -1.38
C LEU A 48 11.17 3.03 -1.01
N ASP A 49 12.37 2.87 -1.55
CA ASP A 49 13.26 4.00 -1.79
C ASP A 49 12.83 4.71 -3.09
N ASN A 50 11.99 5.74 -2.96
CA ASN A 50 11.39 6.46 -4.09
C ASN A 50 12.42 7.04 -5.07
N VAL A 51 13.62 7.39 -4.61
CA VAL A 51 14.60 8.10 -5.43
C VAL A 51 15.42 7.13 -6.27
N HIS A 52 15.76 5.97 -5.74
CA HIS A 52 16.69 5.04 -6.40
C HIS A 52 16.03 3.77 -6.93
N SER A 53 14.77 3.52 -6.59
CA SER A 53 14.01 2.42 -7.16
C SER A 53 13.50 2.78 -8.56
N PRO A 54 13.56 1.86 -9.54
CA PRO A 54 12.98 2.09 -10.87
C PRO A 54 11.46 2.31 -10.82
N TYR A 55 10.79 1.90 -9.73
CA TYR A 55 9.35 2.06 -9.56
C TYR A 55 8.95 3.44 -9.02
N GLY A 56 9.90 4.23 -8.50
CA GLY A 56 9.60 5.51 -7.84
C GLY A 56 9.08 6.60 -8.78
N ALA A 57 9.32 6.47 -10.09
CA ALA A 57 8.81 7.41 -11.10
C ALA A 57 7.28 7.36 -11.25
N ASN A 58 6.64 6.24 -10.88
CA ASN A 58 5.19 6.13 -10.87
C ASN A 58 4.66 6.38 -9.45
N ALA A 59 3.89 7.46 -9.26
CA ALA A 59 3.37 7.83 -7.96
C ALA A 59 2.46 6.75 -7.30
N ARG A 60 1.76 5.91 -8.08
CA ARG A 60 1.00 4.77 -7.51
C ARG A 60 1.91 3.63 -7.06
N GLN A 61 3.17 3.62 -7.46
CA GLN A 61 4.17 2.63 -7.07
C GLN A 61 5.18 3.15 -6.05
N ALA A 62 5.08 4.43 -5.67
CA ALA A 62 5.91 5.09 -4.66
C ALA A 62 5.45 4.77 -3.23
N ALA A 63 6.34 4.95 -2.26
CA ALA A 63 6.11 4.67 -0.85
C ALA A 63 4.88 5.42 -0.30
N GLY A 64 4.10 4.73 0.53
CA GLY A 64 2.85 5.25 1.12
C GLY A 64 1.64 5.17 0.20
N SER A 65 1.79 4.79 -1.07
CA SER A 65 0.67 4.46 -1.95
C SER A 65 -0.11 3.24 -1.44
N LEU A 66 -1.35 3.09 -1.91
CA LEU A 66 -1.96 1.78 -2.05
C LEU A 66 -1.47 1.23 -3.39
N PHE A 67 -0.55 0.27 -3.35
CA PHE A 67 0.33 -0.04 -4.48
C PHE A 67 -0.43 -0.31 -5.78
N PHE A 68 -0.04 0.44 -6.83
CA PHE A 68 -0.61 0.43 -8.19
C PHE A 68 -2.10 0.83 -8.28
N CYS A 69 -2.73 1.23 -7.17
CA CYS A 69 -4.12 1.66 -7.11
C CYS A 69 -4.24 3.15 -6.83
N MET A 70 -3.71 3.64 -5.71
CA MET A 70 -3.89 5.02 -5.25
C MET A 70 -2.56 5.64 -4.84
N ALA A 71 -2.15 6.70 -5.54
CA ALA A 71 -0.94 7.44 -5.23
C ALA A 71 -1.09 8.25 -3.94
N PRO A 72 -0.01 8.49 -3.18
CA PRO A 72 -0.03 9.46 -2.10
C PRO A 72 -0.19 10.88 -2.66
N SER A 73 -0.62 11.83 -1.84
CA SER A 73 -0.73 13.25 -2.17
C SER A 73 0.62 13.97 -2.19
N LYS A 74 1.64 13.37 -1.57
CA LYS A 74 3.02 13.86 -1.49
C LYS A 74 3.97 12.76 -1.05
N ASP A 75 5.25 12.94 -1.33
CA ASP A 75 6.31 12.15 -0.70
C ASP A 75 6.65 12.76 0.67
N ALA A 76 6.38 12.02 1.74
CA ALA A 76 6.73 12.40 3.10
C ALA A 76 7.82 11.47 3.69
N THR A 77 8.53 10.73 2.84
CA THR A 77 9.58 9.80 3.27
C THR A 77 10.89 10.50 3.62
N LYS A 78 11.65 9.88 4.52
CA LYS A 78 13.07 10.16 4.73
C LYS A 78 13.91 9.32 3.76
N PRO A 79 15.14 9.75 3.44
CA PRO A 79 16.07 8.98 2.63
C PRO A 79 16.31 7.56 3.13
N PHE A 80 16.74 6.67 2.24
CA PHE A 80 17.13 5.31 2.60
C PHE A 80 18.13 5.29 3.77
N GLY A 81 18.09 4.23 4.58
CA GLY A 81 18.90 4.11 5.78
C GLY A 81 18.35 4.84 7.01
N GLN A 82 17.29 5.66 6.87
CA GLN A 82 16.60 6.30 7.99
C GLN A 82 15.29 5.58 8.33
N TRP A 83 14.87 5.70 9.59
CA TRP A 83 13.58 5.17 10.05
C TRP A 83 12.44 6.12 9.69
N ASN A 84 11.46 5.58 8.99
CA ASN A 84 10.16 6.18 8.71
C ASN A 84 9.09 5.56 9.61
N THR A 85 8.09 6.34 10.03
CA THR A 85 6.87 5.79 10.64
C THR A 85 5.80 5.61 9.57
N GLY A 86 5.10 4.47 9.62
CA GLY A 86 3.95 4.16 8.78
C GLY A 86 2.72 3.95 9.65
N ARG A 87 1.56 4.36 9.13
CA ARG A 87 0.25 4.09 9.75
C ARG A 87 -0.80 3.85 8.68
N VAL A 88 -1.60 2.81 8.89
CA VAL A 88 -2.78 2.49 8.09
C VAL A 88 -3.99 2.57 9.01
N LYS A 89 -5.01 3.33 8.61
CA LYS A 89 -6.36 3.21 9.19
C LYS A 89 -7.28 2.65 8.12
N CYS A 90 -8.00 1.60 8.46
CA CYS A 90 -9.07 1.06 7.62
C CYS A 90 -10.32 0.92 8.47
N LYS A 91 -11.46 1.39 7.96
CA LYS A 91 -12.77 1.14 8.56
C LYS A 91 -13.82 1.06 7.48
N GLY A 92 -14.51 -0.08 7.39
CA GLY A 92 -15.41 -0.37 6.28
C GLY A 92 -14.70 -0.15 4.95
N THR A 93 -15.16 0.85 4.21
CA THR A 93 -14.70 1.19 2.86
C THR A 93 -13.63 2.28 2.83
N VAL A 94 -13.37 2.93 3.98
CA VAL A 94 -12.44 4.05 4.11
C VAL A 94 -11.04 3.55 4.42
N ILE A 95 -10.06 4.04 3.68
CA ILE A 95 -8.64 3.72 3.84
C ILE A 95 -7.85 5.02 3.97
N GLU A 96 -6.97 5.09 4.97
CA GLU A 96 -5.96 6.13 5.10
C GLU A 96 -4.56 5.53 5.24
N HIS A 97 -3.59 6.13 4.53
CA HIS A 97 -2.17 5.89 4.78
C HIS A 97 -1.51 7.16 5.30
N TRP A 98 -0.58 6.98 6.24
CA TRP A 98 0.25 8.04 6.79
C TRP A 98 1.71 7.64 6.77
N VAL A 99 2.56 8.63 6.47
CA VAL A 99 4.02 8.52 6.49
C VAL A 99 4.53 9.63 7.40
N ASN A 100 5.37 9.32 8.39
CA ASN A 100 6.02 10.32 9.26
C ASN A 100 5.05 11.30 9.95
N GLY A 101 3.84 10.84 10.28
CA GLY A 101 2.81 11.66 10.93
C GLY A 101 1.96 12.49 9.96
N GLU A 102 2.24 12.44 8.67
CA GLU A 102 1.49 13.13 7.62
C GLU A 102 0.53 12.17 6.92
N ARG A 103 -0.74 12.55 6.79
CA ARG A 103 -1.71 11.78 5.99
C ARG A 103 -1.40 12.00 4.52
N VAL A 104 -1.01 10.93 3.85
CA VAL A 104 -0.64 10.96 2.44
C VAL A 104 -1.72 10.36 1.55
N LEU A 105 -2.66 9.60 2.09
CA LEU A 105 -3.76 8.99 1.34
C LEU A 105 -4.98 8.93 2.23
N SER A 106 -6.15 9.27 1.68
CA SER A 106 -7.44 9.17 2.39
C SER A 106 -8.56 9.07 1.37
N PHE A 107 -9.18 7.90 1.25
CA PHE A 107 -10.27 7.71 0.30
C PHE A 107 -11.28 6.67 0.77
N ASP A 108 -12.48 6.76 0.22
CA ASP A 108 -13.56 5.80 0.37
C ASP A 108 -13.78 5.16 -1.00
N TYR A 109 -13.56 3.85 -1.13
CA TYR A 109 -13.71 3.20 -2.43
C TYR A 109 -15.15 3.20 -2.96
N THR A 110 -16.16 3.50 -2.14
CA THR A 110 -17.55 3.66 -2.59
C THR A 110 -17.80 4.99 -3.29
N ASN A 111 -16.89 5.97 -3.13
CA ASN A 111 -17.04 7.26 -3.77
C ASN A 111 -16.75 7.13 -5.29
N PRO A 112 -17.71 7.46 -6.17
CA PRO A 112 -17.55 7.31 -7.62
C PRO A 112 -16.34 8.04 -8.21
N LYS A 113 -15.85 9.09 -7.54
CA LYS A 113 -14.65 9.84 -7.94
C LYS A 113 -13.39 8.97 -7.99
N TRP A 114 -13.38 7.83 -7.30
CA TRP A 114 -12.26 6.88 -7.23
C TRP A 114 -12.46 5.61 -8.05
N SER A 115 -13.49 5.54 -8.89
CA SER A 115 -13.83 4.34 -9.68
C SER A 115 -12.65 3.77 -10.48
N GLN A 116 -11.80 4.62 -11.05
CA GLN A 116 -10.60 4.18 -11.78
C GLN A 116 -9.58 3.50 -10.87
N GLN A 117 -9.33 4.05 -9.69
CA GLN A 117 -8.41 3.51 -8.70
C GLN A 117 -8.94 2.20 -8.12
N VAL A 118 -10.25 2.13 -7.85
CA VAL A 118 -10.92 0.91 -7.41
C VAL A 118 -10.81 -0.19 -8.46
N ALA A 119 -11.05 0.13 -9.74
CA ALA A 119 -10.87 -0.83 -10.82
C ALA A 119 -9.42 -1.34 -10.94
N LEU A 120 -8.41 -0.51 -10.65
CA LEU A 120 -7.01 -0.95 -10.59
C LEU A 120 -6.76 -1.90 -9.41
N LEU A 121 -7.40 -1.65 -8.26
CA LEU A 121 -7.31 -2.51 -7.08
C LEU A 121 -7.94 -3.88 -7.35
N GLU A 122 -9.12 -3.93 -7.94
CA GLU A 122 -9.80 -5.17 -8.37
C GLU A 122 -8.99 -5.89 -9.46
N LEU A 123 -8.43 -5.17 -10.42
CA LEU A 123 -7.57 -5.74 -11.47
C LEU A 123 -6.32 -6.42 -10.88
N ARG A 124 -5.81 -5.94 -9.74
CA ARG A 124 -4.75 -6.64 -9.01
C ARG A 124 -5.22 -7.92 -8.33
N GLY A 125 -6.52 -8.11 -8.15
CA GLY A 125 -7.13 -9.26 -7.50
C GLY A 125 -7.69 -8.97 -6.10
N ALA A 126 -7.95 -7.71 -5.76
CA ALA A 126 -8.68 -7.39 -4.54
C ALA A 126 -10.16 -7.72 -4.71
N ASP A 127 -10.72 -8.38 -3.70
CA ASP A 127 -12.16 -8.46 -3.45
C ASP A 127 -12.51 -7.35 -2.44
N LEU A 128 -13.45 -6.46 -2.80
CA LEU A 128 -13.84 -5.32 -1.97
C LEU A 128 -14.69 -5.72 -0.76
N ASP A 129 -15.34 -6.88 -0.82
CA ASP A 129 -16.17 -7.42 0.25
C ASP A 129 -15.39 -8.37 1.16
N ALA A 130 -14.28 -8.93 0.67
CA ALA A 130 -13.43 -9.80 1.47
C ALA A 130 -12.88 -9.12 2.72
N ARG A 131 -12.90 -9.87 3.82
CA ARG A 131 -12.45 -9.48 5.16
C ARG A 131 -11.59 -10.58 5.79
N GLY A 132 -10.83 -10.27 6.83
CA GLY A 132 -9.91 -11.20 7.48
C GLY A 132 -8.51 -11.29 6.82
N GLY A 133 -7.74 -10.21 6.89
CA GLY A 133 -6.39 -10.15 6.31
C GLY A 133 -5.31 -10.81 7.20
N LYS A 134 -4.26 -11.36 6.59
CA LYS A 134 -3.01 -11.69 7.29
C LYS A 134 -2.06 -10.50 7.17
N LEU A 135 -1.43 -10.10 8.28
CA LEU A 135 -0.34 -9.13 8.20
C LEU A 135 0.85 -9.80 7.53
N TRP A 136 1.25 -9.28 6.37
CA TRP A 136 2.29 -9.86 5.53
C TRP A 136 3.30 -8.76 5.12
N LEU A 137 4.56 -8.99 5.45
CA LEU A 137 5.69 -8.09 5.14
C LEU A 137 6.44 -8.69 3.96
N GLN A 138 6.40 -8.00 2.82
CA GLN A 138 7.01 -8.47 1.59
C GLN A 138 8.53 -8.41 1.69
N ASP A 139 9.16 -9.47 1.21
CA ASP A 139 10.57 -9.52 0.92
C ASP A 139 10.76 -9.59 -0.60
N HIS A 140 11.36 -8.55 -1.17
CA HIS A 140 11.59 -8.44 -2.61
C HIS A 140 13.09 -8.54 -2.95
N GLY A 141 13.88 -9.15 -2.04
CA GLY A 141 15.31 -9.44 -2.24
C GLY A 141 16.25 -8.31 -1.81
N GLN A 142 15.74 -7.14 -1.41
CA GLN A 142 16.57 -6.06 -0.85
C GLN A 142 16.44 -5.95 0.68
N PRO A 143 17.49 -5.52 1.40
CA PRO A 143 17.41 -5.32 2.84
C PRO A 143 16.36 -4.29 3.28
N VAL A 144 15.40 -4.76 4.06
CA VAL A 144 14.37 -3.96 4.72
C VAL A 144 14.33 -4.30 6.22
N TRP A 145 14.03 -3.30 7.04
CA TRP A 145 13.88 -3.46 8.49
C TRP A 145 12.52 -2.94 8.93
N PHE A 146 11.91 -3.66 9.86
CA PHE A 146 10.66 -3.28 10.50
C PHE A 146 10.82 -3.29 12.02
N ARG A 147 10.12 -2.40 12.72
CA ARG A 147 9.97 -2.46 14.18
C ARG A 147 8.68 -1.79 14.64
N GLY A 148 8.33 -2.02 15.91
CA GLY A 148 7.22 -1.32 16.55
C GLY A 148 5.85 -1.59 15.90
N LEU A 149 5.67 -2.74 15.23
CA LEU A 149 4.40 -3.12 14.65
C LEU A 149 3.38 -3.33 15.77
N LYS A 150 2.27 -2.60 15.69
CA LYS A 150 1.16 -2.69 16.62
C LYS A 150 -0.11 -2.32 15.90
N TRP A 151 -1.20 -3.00 16.22
CA TRP A 151 -2.53 -2.59 15.78
C TRP A 151 -3.48 -2.49 16.96
N ARG A 152 -4.55 -1.74 16.73
CA ARG A 152 -5.76 -1.78 17.53
C ARG A 152 -6.95 -1.93 16.59
N GLU A 153 -8.02 -2.49 17.10
CA GLU A 153 -9.32 -2.42 16.47
C GLU A 153 -9.86 -0.97 16.55
N ILE A 154 -10.58 -0.54 15.53
CA ILE A 154 -11.34 0.71 15.55
C ILE A 154 -12.79 0.34 15.89
N PRO A 155 -13.30 0.73 17.06
CA PRO A 155 -14.66 0.37 17.47
C PRO A 155 -15.70 1.03 16.57
N GLU A 156 -16.91 0.47 16.53
CA GLU A 156 -18.02 0.94 15.70
C GLU A 156 -18.34 2.43 15.91
N ASN A 157 -18.23 2.92 17.15
CA ASN A 157 -18.51 4.31 17.52
C ASN A 157 -17.39 5.32 17.17
N GLU A 158 -16.19 4.88 16.78
CA GLU A 158 -15.12 5.78 16.30
C GLU A 158 -15.28 6.00 14.80
N ALA A 159 -15.76 7.17 14.37
CA ALA A 159 -15.89 7.48 12.95
C ALA A 159 -14.51 7.57 12.26
N LEU A 160 -14.43 7.05 11.03
CA LEU A 160 -13.35 7.31 10.09
C LEU A 160 -13.98 7.80 8.80
N VAL A 161 -13.75 9.08 8.48
CA VAL A 161 -14.33 9.74 7.31
C VAL A 161 -13.20 10.09 6.36
N ALA A 162 -13.33 9.70 5.10
CA ALA A 162 -12.36 10.03 4.07
C ALA A 162 -12.24 11.56 3.91
N ASP A 163 -11.01 12.05 3.73
CA ASP A 163 -10.74 13.47 3.51
C ASP A 163 -11.32 13.92 2.16
N PRO A 164 -12.31 14.82 2.14
CA PRO A 164 -12.88 15.30 0.90
C PRO A 164 -11.86 16.08 0.06
N ALA A 165 -10.83 16.67 0.68
CA ALA A 165 -9.79 17.46 0.02
C ALA A 165 -8.60 16.62 -0.47
N PHE A 166 -8.60 15.30 -0.23
CA PHE A 166 -7.52 14.43 -0.71
C PHE A 166 -7.42 14.48 -2.24
N THR A 167 -6.23 14.85 -2.72
CA THR A 167 -5.85 14.87 -4.13
C THR A 167 -4.56 14.04 -4.27
N PRO A 168 -4.58 12.90 -5.00
CA PRO A 168 -3.39 12.10 -5.21
C PRO A 168 -2.41 12.79 -6.17
N LEU A 169 -1.12 12.51 -6.03
CA LEU A 169 -0.14 12.87 -7.05
C LEU A 169 -0.52 12.24 -8.39
N PRO A 170 -0.38 12.98 -9.51
CA PRO A 170 -0.67 12.43 -10.82
C PRO A 170 0.41 11.42 -11.23
N VAL A 171 0.02 10.44 -12.06
CA VAL A 171 0.96 9.62 -12.84
C VAL A 171 0.99 10.21 -14.24
N THR A 172 2.17 10.59 -14.73
CA THR A 172 2.31 11.33 -15.99
C THR A 172 3.43 10.75 -16.85
N GLY A 173 3.48 11.19 -18.12
CA GLY A 173 4.56 10.87 -19.04
C GLY A 173 4.79 9.37 -19.24
N GLU A 174 6.06 8.96 -19.27
CA GLU A 174 6.46 7.58 -19.49
C GLU A 174 5.91 6.62 -18.43
N ALA A 175 5.83 7.05 -17.16
CA ALA A 175 5.29 6.23 -16.08
C ALA A 175 3.81 5.87 -16.31
N LEU A 176 3.03 6.81 -16.87
CA LEU A 176 1.62 6.57 -17.22
C LEU A 176 1.51 5.61 -18.42
N GLN A 177 2.39 5.75 -19.42
CA GLN A 177 2.42 4.84 -20.56
C GLN A 177 2.72 3.40 -20.10
N GLN A 178 3.76 3.21 -19.29
CA GLN A 178 4.14 1.90 -18.75
C GLN A 178 3.03 1.29 -17.87
N GLU A 179 2.32 2.12 -17.09
CA GLU A 179 1.14 1.70 -16.32
C GLU A 179 0.02 1.22 -17.22
N ASN A 180 -0.34 1.99 -18.26
CA ASN A 180 -1.39 1.63 -19.21
C ASN A 180 -1.07 0.32 -19.94
N ASP A 181 0.18 0.14 -20.37
CA ASP A 181 0.63 -1.10 -21.01
C ASP A 181 0.54 -2.29 -20.04
N ARG A 182 0.88 -2.09 -18.76
CA ARG A 182 0.70 -3.11 -17.73
C ARG A 182 -0.77 -3.45 -17.50
N VAL A 183 -1.65 -2.45 -17.41
CA VAL A 183 -3.10 -2.64 -17.26
C VAL A 183 -3.66 -3.43 -18.42
N LYS A 184 -3.26 -3.11 -19.66
CA LYS A 184 -3.65 -3.85 -20.86
C LYS A 184 -3.27 -5.34 -20.75
N ARG A 185 -2.01 -5.64 -20.43
CA ARG A 185 -1.53 -7.02 -20.25
C ARG A 185 -2.30 -7.77 -19.15
N MET A 186 -2.61 -7.10 -18.03
CA MET A 186 -3.37 -7.73 -16.94
C MET A 186 -4.79 -8.11 -17.37
N ARG A 187 -5.46 -7.24 -18.13
CA ARG A 187 -6.80 -7.54 -18.66
C ARG A 187 -6.78 -8.68 -19.68
N GLU A 188 -5.80 -8.68 -20.58
CA GLU A 188 -5.61 -9.76 -21.56
C GLU A 188 -5.40 -11.11 -20.85
N ALA A 189 -4.58 -11.14 -19.79
CA ALA A 189 -4.35 -12.34 -19.01
C ALA A 189 -5.62 -12.86 -18.30
N GLN A 190 -6.45 -11.96 -17.76
CA GLN A 190 -7.74 -12.35 -17.15
C GLN A 190 -8.73 -12.94 -18.17
N THR A 191 -8.73 -12.42 -19.41
CA THR A 191 -9.59 -12.99 -20.47
C THR A 191 -9.08 -14.33 -21.01
N ALA A 192 -7.78 -14.61 -20.89
CA ALA A 192 -7.16 -15.84 -21.38
C ALA A 192 -7.28 -17.03 -20.42
N ASN A 193 -7.47 -16.79 -19.12
CA ASN A 193 -7.71 -17.78 -18.08
C ASN A 193 -9.04 -17.50 -17.36
N PRO A 194 -10.19 -17.89 -17.96
CA PRO A 194 -11.51 -17.66 -17.38
C PRO A 194 -11.80 -18.51 -16.13
#